data_AF-A0A966KEM8-F1
#
_entry.id   AF-A0A966KEM8-F1
#
_cell.length_a   1.000
_cell.length_b   1.000
_cell.length_c   1.000
_cell.angle_alpha   90.00
_cell.angle_beta   90.00
_cell.angle_gamma   90.00
#
_symmetry.space_group_name_H-M   'P 1'
#
loop_
_entity.id
_entity.type
_entity.pdbx_description
1 polymer ?
#
loop_
_entity_poly.entity_id
_entity_poly.type
_entity_poly.pdbx_seq_one_letter_code
_entity_poly.pdbx_strand_id
1 'polypeptide(L)'
;EKQEVIDQVRGRGTILFDIGAFLGMSAFTFVAALISRRMAFLVFLILSMVATIFVFNNLNSASDAYWMLPMMGFAQLSLFAGYSIYFPELFPTRLRGTGVGFCYNTVRYLAAPAPILLAYLSTTLSFREGASLMACVYILGIVALIWAPETKDKELPE
;
A
#
# COMPACT_ATOMS: atom_id res chain seq x y z
N GLU A 1 -16.36 7.85 -28.64
CA GLU A 1 -15.13 7.30 -29.23
C GLU A 1 -13.86 7.53 -28.38
N LYS A 2 -13.24 8.72 -28.32
CA LYS A 2 -12.00 8.90 -27.52
C LYS A 2 -12.17 8.66 -26.01
N GLN A 3 -13.28 9.13 -25.43
CA GLN A 3 -13.56 8.92 -24.00
C GLN A 3 -13.81 7.45 -23.66
N GLU A 4 -14.53 6.74 -24.53
CA GLU A 4 -14.86 5.33 -24.36
C GLU A 4 -13.62 4.43 -24.35
N VAL A 5 -12.65 4.73 -25.23
CA VAL A 5 -11.35 4.05 -25.23
C VAL A 5 -10.58 4.32 -23.94
N ILE A 6 -10.58 5.57 -23.44
CA ILE A 6 -9.94 5.92 -22.16
C ILE A 6 -10.57 5.15 -21.01
N ASP A 7 -11.90 5.10 -20.96
CA ASP A 7 -12.64 4.43 -19.90
C ASP A 7 -12.38 2.91 -19.93
N GLN A 8 -12.31 2.31 -21.11
CA GLN A 8 -12.01 0.89 -21.27
C GLN A 8 -10.58 0.55 -20.85
N VAL A 9 -9.59 1.36 -21.23
CA VAL A 9 -8.19 1.16 -20.83
C VAL A 9 -8.02 1.33 -19.32
N ARG A 10 -8.63 2.37 -18.74
CA ARG A 10 -8.64 2.59 -17.29
C ARG A 10 -9.29 1.41 -16.56
N GLY A 11 -10.47 0.99 -17.01
CA GLY A 11 -11.19 -0.14 -16.41
C GLY A 11 -10.38 -1.43 -16.43
N ARG A 12 -9.75 -1.76 -17.56
CA ARG A 12 -8.86 -2.93 -17.66
C ARG A 12 -7.65 -2.82 -16.73
N GLY A 13 -7.03 -1.64 -16.67
CA GLY A 13 -5.91 -1.38 -15.77
C GLY A 13 -6.28 -1.57 -14.31
N THR A 14 -7.41 -1.00 -13.88
CA THR A 14 -7.92 -1.13 -12.50
C THR A 14 -8.24 -2.58 -12.15
N ILE A 15 -8.89 -3.33 -13.05
CA ILE A 15 -9.18 -4.75 -12.81
C ILE A 15 -7.88 -5.54 -12.57
N LEU A 16 -6.84 -5.31 -13.38
CA LEU A 16 -5.56 -5.99 -13.19
C LEU A 16 -4.88 -5.56 -11.89
N PHE A 17 -4.94 -4.28 -11.54
CA PHE A 17 -4.45 -3.78 -10.26
C PHE A 17 -5.13 -4.49 -9.08
N ASP A 18 -6.46 -4.64 -9.13
CA ASP A 18 -7.26 -5.30 -8.10
C ASP A 18 -7.01 -6.82 -8.02
N ILE A 19 -6.79 -7.49 -9.16
CA ILE A 19 -6.36 -8.90 -9.18
C ILE A 19 -5.01 -9.06 -8.48
N GLY A 20 -4.06 -8.17 -8.79
CA GLY A 20 -2.78 -8.12 -8.11
C GLY A 20 -2.94 -7.93 -6.61
N ALA A 21 -3.79 -6.98 -6.22
CA ALA A 21 -4.11 -6.67 -4.82
C ALA A 21 -4.68 -7.87 -4.05
N PHE A 22 -5.61 -8.61 -4.64
CA PHE A 22 -6.17 -9.82 -4.03
C PHE A 22 -5.08 -10.86 -3.72
N LEU A 23 -4.19 -11.10 -4.68
CA LEU A 23 -3.05 -12.00 -4.50
C LEU A 23 -2.06 -11.47 -3.45
N GLY A 24 -1.83 -10.15 -3.43
CA GLY A 24 -0.95 -9.48 -2.47
C GLY A 24 -1.47 -9.55 -1.04
N MET A 25 -2.75 -9.31 -0.83
CA MET A 25 -3.40 -9.44 0.48
C MET A 25 -3.35 -10.89 0.99
N SER A 26 -3.56 -11.85 0.09
CA SER A 26 -3.43 -13.28 0.41
C SER A 26 -2.00 -13.62 0.80
N ALA A 27 -1.02 -13.21 0.00
CA ALA A 27 0.40 -13.42 0.28
C ALA A 27 0.84 -12.80 1.60
N PHE A 28 0.41 -11.57 1.90
CA PHE A 28 0.68 -10.92 3.19
C PHE A 28 0.15 -11.76 4.34
N THR A 29 -1.11 -12.22 4.24
CA THR A 29 -1.75 -13.02 5.28
C THR A 29 -0.97 -14.30 5.56
N PHE A 30 -0.52 -15.02 4.52
CA PHE A 30 0.33 -16.20 4.68
C PHE A 30 1.68 -15.87 5.34
N VAL A 31 2.36 -14.81 4.90
CA VAL A 31 3.66 -14.41 5.46
C VAL A 31 3.53 -13.97 6.92
N ALA A 32 2.48 -13.22 7.26
CA ALA A 32 2.21 -12.76 8.62
C ALA A 32 1.87 -13.92 9.57
N ALA A 33 1.21 -14.96 9.07
CA ALA A 33 0.96 -16.19 9.81
C ALA A 33 2.27 -16.96 10.08
N LEU A 34 3.11 -17.15 9.05
CA LEU A 34 4.29 -18.01 9.11
C LEU A 34 5.49 -17.39 9.82
N ILE A 35 5.84 -16.13 9.52
CA ILE A 35 7.05 -15.49 10.02
C ILE A 35 6.75 -14.67 11.27
N SER A 36 6.32 -13.42 11.11
CA SER A 36 5.94 -12.50 12.18
C SER A 36 5.19 -11.31 11.56
N ARG A 37 4.36 -10.60 12.34
CA ARG A 37 3.59 -9.47 11.81
C ARG A 37 4.52 -8.31 11.43
N ARG A 38 5.51 -8.01 12.28
CA ARG A 38 6.47 -6.93 12.05
C ARG A 38 7.33 -7.17 10.82
N MET A 39 7.84 -8.39 10.66
CA MET A 39 8.67 -8.75 9.50
C MET A 39 7.85 -8.79 8.21
N ALA A 40 6.58 -9.22 8.26
CA ALA A 40 5.69 -9.13 7.12
C ALA A 40 5.52 -7.67 6.65
N PHE A 41 5.23 -6.74 7.57
CA PHE A 41 5.15 -5.32 7.21
C PHE A 41 6.46 -4.79 6.62
N LEU A 42 7.61 -5.15 7.17
CA LEU A 42 8.90 -4.69 6.65
C LEU A 42 9.11 -5.14 5.20
N VAL A 43 8.88 -6.42 4.91
CA VAL A 43 9.05 -6.97 3.56
C VAL A 43 8.10 -6.30 2.57
N PHE A 44 6.82 -6.18 2.91
CA PHE A 44 5.82 -5.62 2.00
C PHE A 44 5.92 -4.10 1.85
N LEU A 45 6.43 -3.35 2.85
CA LEU A 45 6.74 -1.93 2.72
C LEU A 45 7.91 -1.70 1.77
N ILE A 46 8.99 -2.48 1.90
CA ILE A 46 10.13 -2.43 0.98
C ILE A 46 9.67 -2.83 -0.43
N LEU A 47 8.88 -3.91 -0.54
CA LEU A 47 8.33 -4.36 -1.82
C LEU A 47 7.48 -3.27 -2.47
N SER A 48 6.62 -2.58 -1.70
CA SER A 48 5.78 -1.48 -2.21
C SER A 48 6.61 -0.31 -2.72
N MET A 49 7.67 0.05 -1.99
CA MET A 49 8.59 1.11 -2.41
C MET A 49 9.31 0.75 -3.70
N VAL A 50 9.92 -0.43 -3.75
CA VAL A 50 10.69 -0.90 -4.91
C VAL A 50 9.78 -1.09 -6.12
N ALA A 51 8.60 -1.70 -5.95
CA ALA A 51 7.64 -1.88 -7.04
C ALA A 51 7.18 -0.55 -7.61
N THR A 52 6.85 0.43 -6.76
CA THR A 52 6.41 1.77 -7.20
C THR A 52 7.51 2.46 -8.01
N ILE A 53 8.73 2.53 -7.47
CA ILE A 53 9.88 3.15 -8.15
C ILE A 53 10.18 2.42 -9.46
N PHE A 54 10.14 1.10 -9.48
CA PHE A 54 10.39 0.29 -10.67
C PHE A 54 9.36 0.58 -11.76
N VAL A 55 8.06 0.58 -11.42
CA VAL A 55 6.99 0.78 -12.39
C VAL A 55 7.09 2.17 -13.01
N PHE A 56 7.24 3.24 -12.22
CA PHE A 56 7.30 4.59 -12.77
C PHE A 56 8.56 4.85 -13.62
N ASN A 57 9.69 4.20 -13.32
CA ASN A 57 10.92 4.37 -14.10
C ASN A 57 10.97 3.52 -15.38
N ASN A 58 10.33 2.34 -15.39
CA ASN A 58 10.38 1.41 -16.52
C ASN A 58 9.14 1.47 -17.43
N LEU A 59 8.14 2.29 -17.11
CA LEU A 59 6.94 2.45 -17.93
C LEU A 59 7.26 3.23 -19.22
N ASN A 60 7.63 2.49 -20.28
CA ASN A 60 8.02 3.07 -21.58
C ASN A 60 6.92 2.91 -22.63
N SER A 61 6.11 1.84 -22.55
CA SER A 61 5.00 1.58 -23.46
C SER A 61 3.66 1.42 -22.72
N ALA A 62 2.55 1.70 -23.41
CA ALA A 62 1.20 1.44 -22.90
C ALA A 62 0.95 -0.05 -22.63
N SER A 63 1.62 -0.95 -23.37
CA SER A 63 1.57 -2.39 -23.11
C SER A 63 2.16 -2.76 -21.75
N ASP A 64 3.14 -2.00 -21.27
CA ASP A 64 3.87 -2.32 -20.05
C ASP A 64 2.99 -2.13 -18.81
N ALA A 65 2.04 -1.19 -18.89
CA ALA A 65 1.07 -0.95 -17.83
C ALA A 65 0.28 -2.20 -17.46
N TYR A 66 -0.08 -3.06 -18.42
CA TYR A 66 -0.94 -4.22 -18.15
C TYR A 66 -0.29 -5.28 -17.25
N TRP A 67 1.03 -5.45 -17.30
CA TRP A 67 1.74 -6.39 -16.42
C TRP A 67 2.35 -5.70 -15.19
N MET A 68 2.62 -4.40 -15.25
CA MET A 68 3.15 -3.62 -14.14
C MET A 68 2.09 -3.22 -13.10
N LEU A 69 0.86 -2.90 -13.52
CA LEU A 69 -0.24 -2.56 -12.63
C LEU A 69 -0.61 -3.69 -11.64
N PRO A 70 -0.75 -4.96 -12.03
CA PRO A 70 -1.00 -6.04 -11.07
C PRO A 70 0.15 -6.21 -10.07
N MET A 71 1.40 -6.03 -10.50
CA MET A 71 2.56 -6.08 -9.60
C MET A 71 2.54 -4.94 -8.58
N MET A 72 2.18 -3.73 -9.02
CA MET A 72 2.01 -2.58 -8.13
C MET A 72 0.85 -2.79 -7.15
N GLY A 73 -0.30 -3.28 -7.63
CA GLY A 73 -1.45 -3.62 -6.80
C GLY A 73 -1.13 -4.68 -5.75
N PHE A 74 -0.39 -5.73 -6.15
CA PHE A 74 0.10 -6.77 -5.25
C PHE A 74 0.92 -6.18 -4.11
N ALA A 75 1.92 -5.37 -4.43
CA ALA A 75 2.79 -4.82 -3.41
C ALA A 75 2.03 -3.82 -2.51
N GLN A 76 1.33 -2.86 -3.11
CA GLN A 76 0.78 -1.71 -2.41
C GLN A 76 -0.47 -2.04 -1.57
N LEU A 77 -1.37 -2.89 -2.08
CA LEU A 77 -2.60 -3.24 -1.37
C LEU A 77 -2.42 -4.42 -0.40
N SER A 78 -1.31 -5.16 -0.47
CA SER A 78 -0.98 -6.19 0.53
C SER A 78 -0.99 -5.67 1.97
N LEU A 79 -0.54 -4.43 2.17
CA LEU A 79 -0.43 -3.77 3.48
C LEU A 79 -1.80 -3.61 4.17
N PHE A 80 -2.89 -3.51 3.40
CA PHE A 80 -4.24 -3.41 3.95
C PHE A 80 -4.67 -4.69 4.68
N ALA A 81 -4.23 -5.86 4.20
CA ALA A 81 -4.43 -7.11 4.93
C ALA A 81 -3.68 -7.08 6.27
N GLY A 82 -2.45 -6.56 6.27
CA GLY A 82 -1.68 -6.36 7.48
C GLY A 82 -2.35 -5.46 8.49
N TYR A 83 -2.87 -4.30 8.08
CA TYR A 83 -3.59 -3.39 8.99
C TYR A 83 -4.84 -4.05 9.60
N SER A 84 -5.54 -4.86 8.81
CA SER A 84 -6.73 -5.59 9.25
C SER A 84 -6.42 -6.67 10.29
N ILE A 85 -5.22 -7.26 10.26
CA ILE A 85 -4.76 -8.26 11.24
C ILE A 85 -4.16 -7.59 12.47
N TYR A 86 -3.27 -6.62 12.26
CA TYR A 86 -2.40 -6.07 13.30
C TYR A 86 -3.10 -5.05 14.20
N PHE A 87 -3.99 -4.20 13.69
CA PHE A 87 -4.66 -3.21 14.54
C PHE A 87 -5.56 -3.86 15.60
N PRO A 88 -6.37 -4.89 15.29
CA PRO A 88 -7.12 -5.63 16.31
C PRO A 88 -6.27 -6.23 17.43
N GLU A 89 -5.06 -6.69 17.11
CA GLU A 89 -4.12 -7.29 18.08
C GLU A 89 -3.48 -6.22 19.00
N LEU A 90 -3.42 -4.96 18.57
CA LEU A 90 -2.81 -3.87 19.34
C LEU A 90 -3.71 -3.30 20.43
N PHE A 91 -5.04 -3.33 20.21
CA PHE A 91 -6.00 -2.68 21.09
C PHE A 91 -6.73 -3.66 22.02
N PRO A 92 -6.97 -3.29 23.28
CA PRO A 92 -7.74 -4.10 24.20
C PRO A 92 -9.17 -4.28 23.73
N THR A 93 -9.77 -5.43 24.06
CA THR A 93 -11.06 -5.87 23.48
C THR A 93 -12.16 -4.82 23.62
N ARG A 94 -12.23 -4.12 24.76
CA ARG A 94 -13.17 -3.03 25.04
C ARG A 94 -13.06 -1.81 24.11
N LEU A 95 -11.88 -1.53 23.57
CA LEU A 95 -11.61 -0.35 22.74
C LEU A 95 -11.23 -0.70 21.30
N ARG A 96 -11.16 -1.99 20.95
CA ARG A 96 -10.70 -2.47 19.64
C ARG A 96 -11.43 -1.82 18.46
N GLY A 97 -12.76 -1.79 18.51
CA GLY A 97 -13.56 -1.19 17.44
C GLY A 97 -13.23 0.29 17.23
N THR A 98 -13.20 1.07 18.32
CA THR A 98 -12.89 2.51 18.28
C THR A 98 -11.44 2.79 17.90
N GLY A 99 -10.49 2.00 18.41
CA GLY A 99 -9.05 2.15 18.12
C GLY A 99 -8.73 1.88 16.65
N VAL A 100 -9.23 0.78 16.11
CA VAL A 100 -9.10 0.45 14.68
C VAL A 100 -9.75 1.55 13.82
N GLY A 101 -10.96 1.97 14.16
CA GLY A 101 -11.66 3.04 13.47
C GLY A 101 -10.92 4.38 13.51
N PHE A 102 -10.34 4.74 14.65
CA PHE A 102 -9.53 5.95 14.80
C PHE A 102 -8.30 5.92 13.88
N CYS A 103 -7.56 4.80 13.87
CA CYS A 103 -6.39 4.65 12.98
C CYS A 103 -6.76 4.82 11.50
N TYR A 104 -7.82 4.14 11.03
CA TYR A 104 -8.24 4.25 9.62
C TYR A 104 -8.73 5.65 9.23
N ASN A 105 -9.47 6.33 10.11
CA ASN A 105 -9.98 7.68 9.80
C ASN A 105 -8.86 8.73 9.84
N THR A 106 -7.98 8.67 10.84
CA THR A 106 -6.85 9.61 10.95
C THR A 106 -5.95 9.55 9.71
N VAL A 107 -5.63 8.36 9.20
CA VAL A 107 -4.81 8.21 7.98
C VAL A 107 -5.50 8.81 6.75
N ARG A 108 -6.83 8.73 6.62
CA ARG A 108 -7.56 9.37 5.50
C ARG A 108 -7.38 10.88 5.50
N TYR A 109 -7.43 11.53 6.66
CA TYR A 109 -7.19 12.96 6.77
C TYR A 109 -5.72 13.32 6.48
N LEU A 110 -4.77 12.52 6.97
CA LEU A 110 -3.35 12.72 6.69
C LEU A 110 -2.97 12.47 5.23
N ALA A 111 -3.69 11.59 4.52
CA ALA A 111 -3.47 11.30 3.11
C ALA A 111 -4.11 12.34 2.17
N ALA A 112 -5.08 13.14 2.64
CA ALA A 112 -5.79 14.12 1.82
C ALA A 112 -4.89 15.15 1.10
N PRO A 113 -3.77 15.63 1.68
CA PRO A 113 -2.84 16.52 0.97
C PRO A 113 -1.98 15.84 -0.11
N ALA A 114 -1.89 14.51 -0.13
CA ALA A 114 -0.97 13.79 -1.02
C ALA A 114 -1.24 14.03 -2.52
N PRO A 115 -2.51 14.04 -3.01
CA PRO A 115 -2.78 14.37 -4.41
C PRO A 115 -2.42 15.82 -4.77
N ILE A 116 -2.60 16.76 -3.84
CA ILE A 116 -2.22 18.17 -4.05
C ILE A 116 -0.69 18.28 -4.16
N LEU A 117 0.04 17.59 -3.28
CA LEU A 117 1.50 17.52 -3.33
C LEU A 117 1.98 16.91 -4.65
N LEU A 118 1.39 15.80 -5.10
CA LEU A 118 1.73 15.18 -6.39
C LEU A 118 1.45 16.12 -7.57
N ALA A 119 0.32 16.84 -7.55
CA ALA A 119 0.00 17.83 -8.57
C ALA A 119 1.03 18.96 -8.59
N TYR A 120 1.43 19.49 -7.42
CA TYR A 120 2.47 20.50 -7.31
C TYR A 120 3.83 19.98 -7.82
N LEU A 121 4.24 18.77 -7.42
CA LEU A 121 5.48 18.14 -7.88
C LEU A 121 5.48 17.96 -9.40
N SER A 122 4.33 17.68 -10.02
CA SER A 122 4.24 17.56 -11.48
C SER A 122 4.44 18.87 -12.25
N THR A 123 4.42 20.03 -11.56
CA THR A 123 4.74 21.33 -12.16
C THR A 123 6.23 21.67 -12.13
N THR A 124 6.99 21.02 -11.24
CA THR A 124 8.41 21.31 -10.99
C THR A 124 9.35 20.19 -11.41
N LEU A 125 8.89 18.94 -11.33
CA LEU A 125 9.61 17.72 -11.67
C LEU A 125 8.88 16.95 -12.77
N SER A 126 9.56 16.01 -13.42
CA SER A 126 8.87 15.05 -14.27
C SER A 126 7.92 14.18 -13.43
N PHE A 127 6.84 13.70 -14.06
CA PHE A 127 5.87 12.84 -13.37
C PHE A 127 6.52 11.57 -12.76
N ARG A 128 7.55 11.02 -13.43
CA ARG A 128 8.31 9.86 -12.97
C ARG A 128 9.09 10.17 -11.68
N GLU A 129 9.77 11.31 -11.63
CA GLU A 129 10.51 11.77 -10.46
C GLU A 129 9.57 12.11 -9.29
N GLY A 130 8.47 12.81 -9.57
CA GLY A 130 7.46 13.14 -8.56
C GLY A 130 6.84 11.88 -7.93
N ALA A 131 6.47 10.88 -8.74
CA ALA A 131 5.94 9.62 -8.25
C ALA A 131 6.99 8.80 -7.47
N SER A 132 8.24 8.80 -7.91
CA SER A 132 9.35 8.14 -7.19
C SER A 132 9.62 8.80 -5.83
N LEU A 133 9.56 10.14 -5.75
CA LEU A 133 9.69 10.87 -4.50
C LEU A 133 8.53 10.56 -3.54
N MET A 134 7.31 10.49 -4.05
CA MET A 134 6.14 10.09 -3.26
C MET A 134 6.27 8.67 -2.70
N ALA A 135 6.90 7.74 -3.45
CA ALA A 135 7.16 6.37 -2.97
C ALA A 135 8.07 6.32 -1.74
N CYS A 136 8.91 7.34 -1.50
CA CYS A 136 9.73 7.43 -0.29
C CYS A 136 8.89 7.51 0.99
N VAL A 137 7.58 7.78 0.93
CA VAL A 137 6.68 7.70 2.09
C VAL A 137 6.73 6.34 2.78
N TYR A 138 7.03 5.26 2.06
CA TYR A 138 7.19 3.93 2.64
C TYR A 138 8.35 3.84 3.64
N ILE A 139 9.37 4.70 3.52
CA ILE A 139 10.46 4.81 4.50
C ILE A 139 9.90 5.24 5.85
N LEU A 140 8.93 6.16 5.89
CA LEU A 140 8.27 6.55 7.14
C LEU A 140 7.56 5.35 7.78
N GLY A 141 6.93 4.51 6.97
CA GLY A 141 6.34 3.24 7.43
C GLY A 141 7.39 2.29 8.02
N ILE A 142 8.53 2.13 7.34
CA ILE A 142 9.63 1.26 7.81
C ILE A 142 10.21 1.79 9.13
N VAL A 143 10.39 3.10 9.25
CA VAL A 143 10.86 3.75 10.48
C VAL A 143 9.82 3.57 11.59
N ALA A 144 8.53 3.70 11.30
CA ALA A 144 7.46 3.46 12.27
C ALA A 144 7.48 2.03 12.84
N LEU A 145 7.95 1.04 12.07
CA LEU A 145 8.11 -0.33 12.55
C LEU A 145 9.16 -0.48 13.66
N ILE A 146 10.02 0.51 13.91
CA ILE A 146 10.98 0.48 15.03
C ILE A 146 10.23 0.40 16.36
N TRP A 147 9.12 1.13 16.49
CA TRP A 147 8.29 1.18 17.69
C TRP A 147 7.11 0.20 17.67
N ALA A 148 6.86 -0.47 16.55
CA ALA A 148 5.77 -1.43 16.42
C ALA A 148 6.05 -2.70 17.24
N PRO A 149 5.20 -3.04 18.24
CA PRO A 149 5.35 -4.29 18.98
C PRO A 149 5.07 -5.51 18.09
N GLU A 150 5.82 -6.59 18.28
CA GLU A 150 5.44 -7.87 17.66
C GLU A 150 4.24 -8.46 18.42
N THR A 151 3.19 -8.79 17.67
CA THR A 151 1.90 -9.30 18.20
C THR A 151 1.69 -10.79 17.93
N LYS A 152 2.58 -11.43 17.17
CA LYS A 152 2.49 -12.86 16.89
C LYS A 152 2.50 -13.70 18.17
N ASP A 153 1.54 -14.61 18.25
CA ASP A 153 1.36 -15.62 19.31
C ASP A 153 1.21 -15.03 20.73
N LYS A 154 0.83 -13.75 20.82
CA LYS A 154 0.49 -13.10 22.08
C LYS A 154 -1.01 -13.16 22.35
N GLU A 155 -1.37 -13.27 23.62
CA GLU A 155 -2.75 -13.12 24.04
C GLU A 155 -3.25 -11.72 23.72
N LEU A 156 -4.53 -11.63 23.37
CA LEU A 156 -5.16 -10.35 23.07
C LEU A 156 -5.20 -9.50 24.34
N PRO A 157 -4.85 -8.21 24.29
CA PRO A 157 -4.94 -7.35 25.46
C PRO A 157 -6.40 -7.28 25.97
N GLU A 158 -6.60 -7.38 27.28
CA GLU A 158 -7.91 -7.21 27.92
C GLU A 158 -8.31 -5.74 28.07
#